data_AF-A0A1H7GAK0-F1
#
_entry.id   AF-A0A1H7GAK0-F1
#
_cell.length_a   1.000
_cell.length_b   1.000
_cell.length_c   1.000
_cell.angle_alpha   90.00
_cell.angle_beta   90.00
_cell.angle_gamma   90.00
#
_symmetry.space_group_name_H-M   'P 1'
#
loop_
_entity.id
_entity.type
_entity.pdbx_description
1 polymer ?
#
loop_
_entity_poly.entity_id
_entity_poly.type
_entity_poly.pdbx_seq_one_letter_code
_entity_poly.pdbx_strand_id
1 'polypeptide(L)'
;MANKTATILARVEPEVKEEAEEILSQLGISSSVVINALYKKIIRTRGIPFTFDLSTNPVARDEMTDREFDIMMERGLSQAKNSESRPAKDVISDIKKDIREWTR
;
A
#
# COMPACT_ATOMS: atom_id res chain seq x y z
N MET A 1 -22.29 20.81 26.46
CA MET A 1 -22.49 21.05 25.01
C MET A 1 -22.71 19.68 24.37
N ALA A 2 -23.92 19.38 23.88
CA ALA A 2 -24.16 18.13 23.17
C ALA A 2 -23.40 18.18 21.84
N ASN A 3 -22.37 17.35 21.68
CA ASN A 3 -21.67 17.23 20.40
C ASN A 3 -22.69 16.77 19.35
N LYS A 4 -22.83 17.53 18.27
CA LYS A 4 -23.67 17.16 17.13
C LYS A 4 -23.13 15.85 16.55
N THR A 5 -23.88 14.76 16.70
CA THR A 5 -23.57 13.46 16.10
C THR A 5 -24.23 13.36 14.73
N ALA A 6 -23.51 12.85 13.73
CA ALA A 6 -24.05 12.53 12.41
C ALA A 6 -23.98 11.02 12.19
N THR A 7 -25.01 10.45 11.57
CA THR A 7 -25.06 9.01 11.24
C THR A 7 -24.44 8.78 9.87
N ILE A 8 -23.61 7.74 9.76
CA ILE A 8 -22.98 7.32 8.50
C ILE A 8 -23.61 5.99 8.09
N LEU A 9 -24.08 5.90 6.85
CA LEU A 9 -24.58 4.67 6.25
C LEU A 9 -23.62 4.26 5.12
N ALA A 10 -23.06 3.06 5.22
CA ALA A 10 -22.19 2.48 4.19
C ALA A 10 -22.68 1.06 3.86
N ARG A 11 -22.60 0.67 2.59
CA ARG A 11 -22.81 -0.71 2.15
C ARG A 11 -21.47 -1.42 2.09
N VAL A 12 -21.40 -2.60 2.68
CA VAL A 12 -20.23 -3.47 2.74
C VAL A 12 -20.71 -4.90 2.53
N GLU A 13 -19.88 -5.73 1.91
CA GLU A 13 -20.14 -7.16 1.73
C GLU A 13 -20.19 -7.87 3.09
N PRO A 14 -21.14 -8.80 3.33
CA PRO A 14 -21.30 -9.44 4.63
C PRO A 14 -20.04 -10.14 5.15
N GLU A 15 -19.32 -10.85 4.28
CA GLU A 15 -18.09 -11.57 4.62
C GLU A 15 -16.98 -10.61 5.06
N VAL A 16 -16.77 -9.53 4.30
CA VAL A 16 -15.79 -8.47 4.62
C VAL A 16 -16.12 -7.80 5.95
N LYS A 17 -17.42 -7.59 6.23
CA LYS A 17 -17.85 -7.01 7.51
C LYS A 17 -17.50 -7.93 8.68
N GLU A 18 -17.79 -9.21 8.56
CA GLU A 18 -17.58 -10.19 9.63
C GLU A 18 -16.10 -10.33 9.98
N GLU A 19 -15.24 -10.48 8.96
CA GLU A 19 -13.78 -10.56 9.13
C GLU A 19 -13.22 -9.27 9.78
N ALA A 20 -13.67 -8.10 9.32
CA ALA A 20 -13.26 -6.83 9.91
C ALA A 20 -13.72 -6.71 11.37
N GLU A 21 -14.96 -7.07 11.70
CA GLU A 21 -15.48 -7.00 13.07
C GLU A 21 -14.76 -7.98 14.01
N GLU A 22 -14.36 -9.16 13.53
CA GLU A 22 -13.54 -10.10 14.30
C GLU A 22 -12.17 -9.49 14.67
N ILE A 23 -11.45 -8.95 13.68
CA ILE A 23 -10.15 -8.31 13.90
C ILE A 23 -10.29 -7.12 14.87
N LEU A 24 -11.32 -6.29 14.68
CA LEU A 24 -11.58 -5.15 15.54
C LEU A 24 -11.92 -5.55 16.98
N SER A 25 -12.66 -6.66 17.15
CA SER A 25 -12.96 -7.25 18.45
C SER A 25 -11.69 -7.73 19.17
N GLN A 26 -10.79 -8.42 18.45
CA GLN A 26 -9.50 -8.85 19.00
C GLN A 26 -8.64 -7.65 19.46
N LEU A 27 -8.73 -6.52 18.75
CA LEU A 27 -8.06 -5.26 19.12
C LEU A 27 -8.81 -4.48 20.22
N GLY A 28 -10.03 -4.86 20.58
CA GLY A 28 -10.88 -4.16 21.56
C GLY A 28 -11.39 -2.79 21.08
N ILE A 29 -11.49 -2.60 19.76
CA ILE A 29 -11.87 -1.32 19.14
C ILE A 29 -13.20 -1.49 18.40
N SER A 30 -14.13 -0.55 18.55
CA SER A 30 -15.38 -0.58 17.78
C SER A 30 -15.23 0.06 16.40
N SER A 31 -16.04 -0.39 15.43
CA SER A 31 -16.05 0.14 14.05
C SER A 31 -16.28 1.65 14.01
N SER A 32 -17.10 2.19 14.92
CA SER A 32 -17.34 3.64 15.03
C SER A 32 -16.06 4.41 15.42
N VAL A 33 -15.24 3.87 16.30
CA VAL A 33 -13.96 4.50 16.69
C VAL A 33 -13.01 4.52 15.51
N VAL A 34 -12.92 3.43 14.74
CA VAL A 34 -12.08 3.36 13.54
C VAL A 34 -12.51 4.35 12.47
N ILE A 35 -13.82 4.41 12.17
CA ILE A 35 -14.36 5.36 11.19
C ILE A 35 -14.03 6.80 11.63
N ASN A 36 -14.24 7.14 12.90
CA ASN A 36 -13.90 8.46 13.42
C ASN A 36 -12.39 8.77 13.35
N ALA A 37 -11.54 7.79 13.64
CA ALA A 37 -10.08 7.93 13.53
C ALA A 37 -9.66 8.17 12.08
N LEU A 38 -10.28 7.46 11.13
CA LEU A 38 -10.04 7.63 9.70
C LEU A 38 -10.37 9.06 9.23
N TYR A 39 -11.54 9.60 9.61
CA TYR A 39 -11.90 10.99 9.29
C TYR A 39 -10.88 11.99 9.85
N LYS A 40 -10.46 11.81 11.11
CA LYS A 40 -9.45 12.69 11.73
C LYS A 40 -8.12 12.61 10.98
N LYS A 41 -7.73 11.41 10.52
CA LYS A 41 -6.52 11.22 9.73
C LYS A 41 -6.64 11.95 8.39
N ILE A 42 -7.74 11.76 7.65
CA ILE A 42 -8.01 12.44 6.37
C ILE A 42 -7.93 13.97 6.53
N ILE A 43 -8.57 14.51 7.57
CA ILE A 43 -8.55 15.96 7.86
C ILE A 43 -7.10 16.43 8.09
N ARG A 44 -6.31 15.67 8.86
CA ARG A 44 -4.93 16.02 9.19
C ARG A 44 -3.99 15.92 7.98
N THR A 45 -4.12 14.88 7.16
CA THR A 45 -3.25 14.64 6.01
C THR A 45 -3.71 15.37 4.75
N ARG A 46 -4.93 15.93 4.74
CA ARG A 46 -5.60 16.45 3.55
C ARG A 46 -5.57 15.47 2.37
N GLY A 47 -5.74 14.19 2.68
CA GLY A 47 -5.64 13.11 1.70
C GLY A 47 -6.08 11.78 2.31
N ILE A 48 -6.38 10.81 1.45
CA ILE A 48 -6.80 9.47 1.86
C ILE A 48 -5.57 8.73 2.42
N PRO A 49 -5.64 8.18 3.65
CA PRO A 49 -4.49 7.56 4.32
C PRO A 49 -4.34 6.07 3.93
N PHE A 50 -4.58 5.76 2.67
CA PHE A 50 -4.34 4.46 2.07
C PHE A 50 -3.52 4.69 0.81
N THR A 51 -2.53 3.85 0.57
CA THR A 51 -1.87 3.82 -0.73
C THR A 51 -2.79 3.07 -1.69
N PHE A 52 -2.98 3.64 -2.88
CA PHE A 52 -3.68 2.98 -3.99
C PHE A 52 -2.67 2.39 -4.97
N ASP A 53 -1.61 1.79 -4.44
CA ASP A 53 -0.64 1.07 -5.22
C ASP A 53 -1.13 -0.36 -5.43
N LEU A 54 -1.21 -0.77 -6.70
CA LEU A 54 -1.09 -2.17 -7.03
C LEU A 54 0.36 -2.53 -6.69
N SER A 55 0.62 -2.87 -5.42
CA SER A 55 1.90 -3.39 -4.94
C SER A 55 2.27 -4.55 -5.84
N THR A 56 3.06 -4.25 -6.87
CA THR A 56 3.60 -5.23 -7.77
C THR A 56 4.78 -5.78 -7.00
N ASN A 57 4.58 -6.88 -6.29
CA ASN A 57 5.68 -7.62 -5.71
C ASN A 57 6.75 -7.78 -6.81
N PRO A 58 8.04 -7.55 -6.50
CA PRO A 58 9.09 -7.76 -7.49
C PRO A 58 9.01 -9.22 -7.94
N VAL A 59 8.60 -9.40 -9.20
CA VAL A 59 8.40 -10.72 -9.81
C VAL A 59 9.76 -11.43 -9.82
N ALA A 60 9.84 -12.61 -9.20
CA ALA A 60 11.05 -13.40 -9.22
C ALA A 60 11.35 -13.88 -10.66
N ARG A 61 12.62 -14.17 -10.98
CA ARG A 61 12.99 -14.66 -12.32
C ARG A 61 12.26 -15.95 -12.70
N ASP A 62 11.94 -16.77 -11.72
CA ASP A 62 11.23 -18.04 -11.90
C ASP A 62 9.72 -17.85 -12.16
N GLU A 63 9.19 -16.65 -11.87
CA GLU A 63 7.78 -16.29 -12.06
C GLU A 63 7.54 -15.56 -13.39
N MET A 64 8.60 -15.24 -14.16
CA MET A 64 8.50 -14.55 -15.45
C MET A 64 8.85 -15.47 -16.62
N THR A 65 8.14 -15.28 -17.73
CA THR A 65 8.48 -15.91 -19.01
C THR A 65 9.76 -15.32 -19.58
N ASP A 66 10.44 -16.07 -20.46
CA ASP A 66 11.65 -15.57 -21.12
C ASP A 66 11.40 -14.29 -21.91
N ARG A 67 10.22 -14.17 -22.53
CA ARG A 67 9.82 -12.95 -23.24
C ARG A 67 9.73 -11.73 -22.33
N GLU A 68 9.17 -11.88 -21.14
CA GLU A 68 9.06 -10.79 -20.16
C GLU A 68 10.44 -10.37 -19.65
N PHE A 69 11.32 -11.34 -19.41
CA PHE A 69 12.71 -11.07 -19.07
C PHE A 69 13.45 -10.33 -20.19
N ASP A 70 13.31 -10.77 -21.43
CA ASP A 70 13.97 -10.15 -22.59
C ASP A 70 13.54 -8.69 -22.76
N ILE A 71 12.24 -8.41 -22.61
CA ILE A 71 11.70 -7.03 -22.63
C ILE A 71 12.32 -6.17 -21.51
N MET A 72 12.43 -6.73 -20.30
CA MET A 72 13.05 -6.03 -19.16
C MET A 72 14.52 -5.71 -19.43
N MET A 73 15.28 -6.68 -19.98
CA MET A 73 16.69 -6.53 -20.29
C MET A 73 16.95 -5.54 -21.43
N GLU A 74 16.13 -5.57 -22.48
CA GLU A 74 16.20 -4.62 -23.59
C GLU A 74 15.95 -3.18 -23.11
N ARG A 75 14.96 -3.00 -22.22
CA ARG A 75 14.69 -1.72 -21.57
C ARG A 75 15.90 -1.26 -20.74
N GLY A 76 16.47 -2.13 -19.92
CA GLY A 76 17.65 -1.81 -19.10
C GLY A 76 18.86 -1.41 -19.95
N LEU A 77 19.10 -2.11 -21.06
CA LEU A 77 20.16 -1.77 -22.01
C LEU A 77 19.94 -0.41 -22.66
N SER A 78 18.70 -0.08 -23.02
CA SER A 78 18.35 1.21 -23.63
C SER A 78 18.55 2.37 -22.66
N GLN A 79 18.14 2.19 -21.39
CA GLN A 79 18.36 3.18 -20.32
C GLN A 79 19.84 3.42 -20.07
N ALA A 80 20.65 2.35 -20.03
CA ALA A 80 22.10 2.47 -19.86
C ALA A 80 22.75 3.25 -21.02
N LYS A 81 22.33 3.00 -22.26
CA LYS A 81 22.80 3.76 -23.44
C LYS A 81 22.41 5.23 -23.37
N ASN A 82 21.22 5.54 -22.86
CA ASN A 82 20.72 6.91 -22.71
C ASN A 82 21.24 7.63 -21.45
N SER A 83 22.13 6.99 -20.67
CA SER A 83 22.60 7.51 -19.38
C SER A 83 21.47 7.76 -18.36
N GLU A 84 20.33 7.09 -18.52
CA GLU A 84 19.21 7.09 -17.59
C GLU A 84 19.53 6.16 -16.40
N SER A 85 20.52 6.58 -15.60
CA SER A 85 21.01 5.83 -14.46
C SER A 85 20.84 6.62 -13.17
N ARG A 86 20.76 5.90 -12.04
CA ARG A 86 20.75 6.49 -10.70
C ARG A 86 22.03 6.10 -9.96
N PRO A 87 22.53 6.95 -9.05
CA PRO A 87 23.67 6.60 -8.20
C PRO A 87 23.41 5.30 -7.43
N ALA A 88 24.36 4.37 -7.48
CA ALA A 88 24.22 3.06 -6.85
C ALA A 88 23.93 3.16 -5.34
N LYS A 89 24.51 4.15 -4.67
CA LYS A 89 24.30 4.40 -3.24
C LYS A 89 22.83 4.65 -2.90
N ASP A 90 22.14 5.45 -3.69
CA ASP A 90 20.75 5.83 -3.45
C ASP A 90 19.80 4.67 -3.73
N VAL A 91 20.07 3.94 -4.83
CA VAL A 91 19.31 2.74 -5.20
C VAL A 91 19.44 1.66 -4.12
N ILE A 92 20.65 1.42 -3.62
CA ILE A 92 20.89 0.41 -2.56
C ILE A 92 20.21 0.84 -1.25
N SER A 93 20.14 2.13 -0.92
CA SER A 93 19.40 2.59 0.26
C SER A 93 17.89 2.41 0.12
N ASP A 94 17.33 2.69 -1.06
CA ASP A 94 15.90 2.51 -1.35
C ASP A 94 15.52 1.02 -1.22
N ILE A 95 16.27 0.12 -1.87
CA ILE A 95 16.05 -1.34 -1.80
C ILE A 95 16.08 -1.85 -0.34
N LYS A 96 17.03 -1.38 0.47
CA LYS A 96 17.13 -1.79 1.89
C LYS A 96 15.96 -1.32 2.73
N LYS A 97 15.35 -0.18 2.37
CA LYS A 97 14.17 0.35 3.04
C LYS A 97 12.95 -0.51 2.67
N ASP A 98 12.77 -0.79 1.38
CA ASP A 98 11.64 -1.56 0.87
C ASP A 98 11.62 -2.99 1.43
N ILE A 99 12.79 -3.66 1.47
CA ILE A 99 12.92 -5.00 2.09
C ILE A 99 12.54 -4.96 3.58
N ARG A 100 12.90 -3.90 4.30
CA ARG A 100 12.59 -3.75 5.72
C ARG A 100 11.10 -3.51 5.97
N GLU A 101 10.44 -2.82 5.05
CA GLU A 101 8.99 -2.61 5.09
C GLU A 101 8.23 -3.90 4.75
N TRP A 102 8.79 -4.77 3.91
CA TRP A 102 8.20 -6.07 3.57
C TRP A 102 8.34 -7.14 4.66
N THR A 103 9.42 -7.11 5.45
CA THR A 103 9.70 -8.12 6.49
C THR A 103 9.08 -7.78 7.86
N ARG A 104 8.14 -6.84 7.92
CA ARG A 104 7.42 -6.42 9.14
C ARG A 104 5.95 -6.77 9.04
#